data_AF-A0A950IUC7-F1
#
_entry.id   AF-A0A950IUC7-F1
#
_cell.length_a   1.000
_cell.length_b   1.000
_cell.length_c   1.000
_cell.angle_alpha   90.00
_cell.angle_beta   90.00
_cell.angle_gamma   90.00
#
_symmetry.space_group_name_H-M   'P 1'
#
loop_
_entity.id
_entity.type
_entity.pdbx_description
1 polymer ?
#
loop_
_entity_poly.entity_id
_entity_poly.type
_entity_poly.pdbx_seq_one_letter_code
_entity_poly.pdbx_strand_id
1 'polypeptide(L)'
;MRHGYESEDFPGWLLRLTALCPGDPARTVRMLTGALLACGGWVLTRTHEKGAFAIHFEFARAACVEVYAVLIGCGLELSRDSHLRMAELCHCTKNLIETRAFEIARIDLVVYNSRAQTAGDDHSMILCG
;
A
#
# COMPACT_ATOMS: atom_id res chain seq x y z
N MET A 1 -7.62 27.20 23.61
CA MET A 1 -8.29 25.90 23.76
C MET A 1 -7.89 25.03 22.58
N ARG A 2 -7.10 23.99 22.83
CA ARG A 2 -6.66 23.01 21.83
C ARG A 2 -7.89 22.18 21.45
N HIS A 3 -8.31 22.22 20.19
CA HIS A 3 -9.25 21.22 19.68
C HIS A 3 -8.50 19.89 19.66
N GLY A 4 -8.90 18.97 20.53
CA GLY A 4 -8.42 17.60 20.54
C GLY A 4 -8.70 16.97 19.19
N TYR A 5 -7.65 16.50 18.52
CA TYR A 5 -7.75 15.49 17.47
C TYR A 5 -7.84 14.13 18.16
N GLU A 6 -8.96 13.87 18.82
CA GLU A 6 -9.33 12.53 19.25
C GLU A 6 -10.57 12.13 18.46
N SER A 7 -10.33 11.33 17.43
CA SER A 7 -11.34 10.55 16.74
C SER A 7 -10.71 9.18 16.48
N GLU A 8 -10.58 8.41 17.56
CA GLU A 8 -10.19 6.98 17.55
C GLU A 8 -11.37 6.09 17.11
N ASP A 9 -11.90 6.34 15.92
CA ASP A 9 -12.84 5.44 15.23
C ASP A 9 -12.56 5.52 13.73
N PHE A 10 -11.81 4.57 13.17
CA PHE A 10 -11.77 4.39 11.71
C PHE A 10 -12.49 3.10 11.29
N PRO A 11 -13.83 3.09 11.21
CA PRO A 11 -14.56 2.06 10.47
C PRO A 11 -14.54 2.39 8.95
N GLY A 12 -13.36 2.78 8.43
CA GLY A 12 -13.13 3.18 7.04
C GLY A 12 -12.12 2.25 6.38
N TRP A 13 -12.07 2.27 5.04
CA TRP A 13 -11.24 1.39 4.20
C TRP A 13 -9.73 1.62 4.40
N LEU A 14 -9.21 1.26 5.57
CA LEU A 14 -7.79 1.26 5.90
C LEU A 14 -7.20 -0.10 5.51
N LEU A 15 -6.40 -0.10 4.45
CA LEU A 15 -5.72 -1.30 3.97
C LEU A 15 -4.24 -1.21 4.34
N ARG A 16 -3.78 -2.19 5.12
CA ARG A 16 -2.34 -2.42 5.33
C ARG A 16 -1.84 -3.32 4.22
N LEU A 17 -0.87 -2.84 3.46
CA LEU A 17 -0.29 -3.54 2.31
C LEU A 17 1.20 -3.76 2.51
N THR A 18 1.70 -4.86 1.97
CA THR A 18 3.11 -5.20 1.91
C THR A 18 3.50 -5.52 0.48
N ALA A 19 4.69 -5.07 0.09
CA ALA A 19 5.22 -5.30 -1.25
C ALA A 19 6.73 -5.53 -1.22
N LEU A 20 7.22 -6.23 -2.24
CA LEU A 20 8.62 -6.32 -2.57
C LEU A 20 8.96 -5.35 -3.71
N CYS A 21 10.14 -4.77 -3.63
CA CYS A 21 10.75 -4.03 -4.71
C CYS A 21 12.01 -4.78 -5.16
N PRO A 22 12.06 -5.29 -6.41
CA PRO A 22 13.26 -5.92 -6.96
C PRO A 22 14.35 -4.91 -7.34
N GLY A 23 13.96 -3.67 -7.62
CA GLY A 23 14.85 -2.56 -7.95
C GLY A 23 15.26 -1.71 -6.74
N ASP A 24 15.57 -0.44 -7.00
CA ASP A 24 15.87 0.56 -5.96
C ASP A 24 14.57 1.06 -5.29
N PRO A 25 14.30 0.70 -4.03
CA PRO A 25 13.06 1.09 -3.35
C PRO A 25 12.93 2.61 -3.16
N ALA A 26 14.03 3.36 -3.02
CA ALA A 26 13.96 4.82 -2.87
C ALA A 26 13.45 5.48 -4.16
N ARG A 27 13.99 5.04 -5.32
CA ARG A 27 13.52 5.48 -6.64
C ARG A 27 12.08 5.06 -6.88
N THR A 28 11.71 3.82 -6.57
CA THR A 28 10.35 3.29 -6.73
C THR A 28 9.34 4.10 -5.91
N VAL A 29 9.63 4.38 -4.63
CA VAL A 29 8.75 5.20 -3.78
C VAL A 29 8.60 6.62 -4.32
N ARG A 30 9.66 7.21 -4.86
CA ARG A 30 9.58 8.54 -5.52
C ARG A 30 8.70 8.51 -6.76
N MET A 31 8.84 7.50 -7.62
CA MET A 31 8.00 7.32 -8.81
C MET A 31 6.54 7.09 -8.42
N LEU A 32 6.31 6.21 -7.46
CA LEU A 32 5.00 5.91 -6.91
C LEU A 32 4.32 7.16 -6.34
N THR A 33 5.06 8.00 -5.60
CA THR A 33 4.52 9.28 -5.08
C THR A 33 3.94 10.13 -6.21
N GLY A 34 4.69 10.30 -7.31
CA GLY A 34 4.23 11.10 -8.45
C GLY A 34 3.02 10.48 -9.15
N ALA A 35 3.01 9.17 -9.32
CA ALA A 35 1.92 8.45 -9.95
C ALA A 35 0.63 8.48 -9.09
N LEU A 36 0.74 8.35 -7.77
CA LEU A 36 -0.38 8.48 -6.84
C LEU A 36 -1.01 9.88 -6.90
N LEU A 37 -0.19 10.93 -6.94
CA LEU A 37 -0.70 12.30 -7.09
C LEU A 37 -1.42 12.49 -8.44
N ALA A 38 -0.88 11.90 -9.52
CA ALA A 38 -1.48 12.00 -10.85
C ALA A 38 -2.84 11.29 -10.98
N CYS A 39 -3.09 10.26 -10.17
CA CYS A 39 -4.40 9.57 -10.12
C CYS A 39 -5.35 10.14 -9.04
N GLY A 40 -5.05 11.31 -8.47
CA GLY A 40 -5.91 11.96 -7.48
C GLY A 40 -5.76 11.45 -6.04
N GLY A 41 -4.70 10.68 -5.76
CA GLY A 41 -4.32 10.28 -4.42
C GLY A 41 -3.56 11.38 -3.69
N TRP A 42 -3.56 11.30 -2.36
CA TRP A 42 -2.86 12.22 -1.47
C TRP A 42 -1.87 11.46 -0.60
N VAL A 43 -0.59 11.77 -0.73
CA VAL A 43 0.45 11.15 0.10
C VAL A 43 0.56 11.91 1.42
N LEU A 44 0.31 11.22 2.53
CA LEU A 44 0.36 11.78 3.88
C LEU A 44 1.78 11.76 4.42
N THR A 45 2.43 10.60 4.38
CA THR A 45 3.79 10.43 4.91
C THR A 45 4.60 9.45 4.07
N ARG A 46 5.92 9.64 4.12
CA ARG A 46 6.92 8.71 3.59
C ARG A 46 8.00 8.55 4.63
N THR A 47 8.28 7.33 5.04
CA THR A 47 9.32 7.04 6.02
C THR A 47 10.22 5.93 5.49
N HIS A 48 11.45 5.93 5.98
CA HIS A 48 12.41 4.86 5.74
C HIS A 48 12.98 4.47 7.08
N GLU A 49 12.68 3.24 7.53
CA GLU A 49 13.12 2.72 8.82
C GLU A 49 13.49 1.25 8.67
N LYS A 50 14.57 0.82 9.34
CA LYS A 50 15.00 -0.59 9.42
C LYS A 50 15.10 -1.30 8.04
N GLY A 51 15.49 -0.56 6.99
CA GLY A 51 15.66 -1.11 5.64
C GLY A 51 14.36 -1.33 4.86
N ALA A 52 13.23 -0.84 5.37
CA ALA A 52 11.95 -0.81 4.68
C ALA A 52 11.50 0.63 4.42
N PHE A 53 10.83 0.84 3.29
CA PHE A 53 10.20 2.12 2.97
C PHE A 53 8.71 2.01 3.24
N ALA A 54 8.14 2.95 3.96
CA ALA A 54 6.70 3.03 4.16
C ALA A 54 6.13 4.29 3.53
N ILE A 55 4.95 4.16 2.92
CA ILE A 55 4.19 5.27 2.37
C ILE A 55 2.74 5.16 2.86
N HIS A 56 2.24 6.25 3.43
CA HIS A 56 0.85 6.37 3.84
C HIS A 56 0.18 7.34 2.89
N PHE A 57 -0.93 6.93 2.30
CA PHE A 57 -1.66 7.75 1.34
C PHE A 57 -3.15 7.45 1.36
N GLU A 58 -3.92 8.40 0.84
CA GLU A 58 -5.37 8.32 0.76
C GLU A 58 -5.84 8.58 -0.66
N PHE A 59 -7.01 8.08 -1.03
CA PHE A 59 -7.64 8.39 -2.31
C PHE A 59 -9.16 8.17 -2.25
N ALA A 60 -9.90 8.84 -3.12
CA ALA A 60 -11.33 8.58 -3.29
C ALA A 60 -11.52 7.20 -3.92
N ARG A 61 -12.40 6.36 -3.34
CA ARG A 61 -12.59 4.96 -3.78
C ARG A 61 -12.78 4.79 -5.28
N ALA A 62 -13.40 5.74 -5.97
CA ALA A 62 -13.55 5.72 -7.42
C ALA A 62 -12.23 5.50 -8.18
N ALA A 63 -11.09 5.94 -7.63
CA ALA A 63 -9.76 5.77 -8.20
C ALA A 63 -9.06 4.44 -7.83
N CYS A 64 -9.77 3.49 -7.21
CA CYS A 64 -9.17 2.25 -6.69
C CYS A 64 -8.49 1.40 -7.77
N VAL A 65 -9.04 1.36 -8.99
CA VAL A 65 -8.47 0.59 -10.09
C VAL A 65 -7.18 1.23 -10.59
N GLU A 66 -7.17 2.56 -10.74
CA GLU A 66 -6.02 3.35 -11.15
C GLU A 66 -4.90 3.23 -10.12
N VAL A 67 -5.22 3.37 -8.83
CA VAL A 67 -4.26 3.20 -7.72
C VAL A 67 -3.68 1.79 -7.73
N TYR A 68 -4.53 0.75 -7.87
CA TYR A 68 -4.05 -0.62 -7.92
C TYR A 68 -3.12 -0.84 -9.12
N ALA A 69 -3.48 -0.34 -10.30
CA ALA A 69 -2.66 -0.41 -11.50
C ALA A 69 -1.32 0.34 -11.33
N VAL A 70 -1.31 1.50 -10.68
CA VAL A 70 -0.11 2.28 -10.38
C VAL A 70 0.84 1.53 -9.45
N LEU A 71 0.32 0.86 -8.41
CA LEU A 71 1.14 0.05 -7.51
C LEU A 71 1.94 -1.00 -8.30
N ILE A 72 1.26 -1.76 -9.15
CA ILE A 72 1.90 -2.80 -9.98
C ILE A 72 2.77 -2.19 -11.08
N GLY A 73 2.30 -1.14 -11.75
CA GLY A 73 3.00 -0.48 -12.85
C GLY A 73 4.29 0.23 -12.42
N CYS A 74 4.43 0.57 -11.14
CA CYS A 74 5.69 1.05 -10.56
C CYS A 74 6.71 -0.07 -10.29
N GLY A 75 6.36 -1.33 -10.57
CA GLY A 75 7.22 -2.49 -10.35
C GLY A 75 7.20 -3.01 -8.91
N LEU A 76 6.13 -2.73 -8.15
CA LEU A 76 5.93 -3.37 -6.86
C LEU A 76 5.33 -4.77 -7.04
N GLU A 77 5.94 -5.74 -6.37
CA GLU A 77 5.40 -7.09 -6.24
C GLU A 77 4.62 -7.14 -4.93
N LEU A 78 3.31 -6.93 -4.99
CA LEU A 78 2.47 -6.98 -3.78
C LEU A 78 2.45 -8.42 -3.24
N SER A 79 2.38 -8.56 -1.92
CA SER A 79 2.10 -9.86 -1.32
C SER A 79 0.72 -10.36 -1.75
N ARG A 80 0.50 -11.69 -1.71
CA ARG A 80 -0.79 -12.30 -2.05
C ARG A 80 -1.95 -11.65 -1.30
N ASP A 81 -1.79 -11.42 0.00
CA ASP A 81 -2.84 -10.81 0.82
C ASP A 81 -3.08 -9.35 0.44
N SER A 82 -2.04 -8.61 0.07
CA SER A 82 -2.16 -7.23 -0.41
C SER A 82 -2.90 -7.16 -1.76
N HIS A 83 -2.63 -8.09 -2.67
CA HIS A 83 -3.37 -8.23 -3.92
C HIS A 83 -4.85 -8.50 -3.66
N LEU A 84 -5.18 -9.42 -2.76
CA LEU A 84 -6.57 -9.75 -2.41
C LEU A 84 -7.29 -8.53 -1.82
N ARG A 85 -6.69 -7.81 -0.87
CA ARG A 85 -7.29 -6.61 -0.26
C ARG A 85 -7.56 -5.50 -1.29
N MET A 86 -6.62 -5.25 -2.20
CA MET A 86 -6.85 -4.27 -3.27
C MET A 86 -7.94 -4.72 -4.24
N ALA A 87 -7.96 -6.01 -4.60
CA ALA A 87 -9.00 -6.56 -5.46
C ALA A 87 -10.39 -6.50 -4.81
N GLU A 88 -10.50 -6.79 -3.52
CA GLU A 88 -11.72 -6.66 -2.72
C GLU A 88 -12.19 -5.20 -2.67
N LEU A 89 -11.28 -4.24 -2.44
CA LEU A 89 -11.63 -2.82 -2.48
C LEU A 89 -12.17 -2.43 -3.86
N CYS A 90 -11.54 -2.86 -4.95
CA CYS A 90 -11.99 -2.60 -6.31
C CYS A 90 -13.38 -3.22 -6.56
N HIS A 91 -13.56 -4.48 -6.17
CA HIS A 91 -14.82 -5.20 -6.32
C HIS A 91 -15.95 -4.55 -5.53
N CYS A 92 -15.72 -4.25 -4.25
CA CYS A 92 -16.68 -3.56 -3.39
C CYS A 92 -17.02 -2.17 -3.93
N THR A 93 -16.04 -1.45 -4.48
CA THR A 93 -16.28 -0.10 -5.01
C THR A 93 -17.11 -0.16 -6.28
N LYS A 94 -16.82 -1.09 -7.19
CA LYS A 94 -17.64 -1.31 -8.38
C LYS A 94 -19.12 -1.51 -8.03
N ASN A 95 -19.41 -2.31 -7.00
CA ASN A 95 -20.78 -2.61 -6.57
C ASN A 95 -21.46 -1.47 -5.81
N LEU A 96 -20.69 -0.51 -5.27
CA LEU A 96 -21.18 0.58 -4.42
C LEU A 96 -20.85 1.96 -4.98
N ILE A 97 -20.49 2.06 -6.27
CA ILE A 97 -19.92 3.28 -6.85
C ILE A 97 -20.90 4.46 -6.73
N GLU A 98 -22.19 4.23 -6.93
CA GLU A 98 -23.22 5.29 -6.88
C GLU A 98 -23.34 5.95 -5.50
N THR A 99 -23.03 5.21 -4.44
CA THR A 99 -23.23 5.68 -3.05
C THR A 99 -21.92 5.97 -2.32
N ARG A 100 -20.80 5.37 -2.76
CA ARG A 100 -19.54 5.37 -2.01
C ARG A 100 -18.32 5.76 -2.84
N ALA A 101 -18.49 6.23 -4.08
CA ALA A 101 -17.37 6.65 -4.95
C ALA A 101 -16.39 7.63 -4.28
N PHE A 102 -16.91 8.56 -3.48
CA PHE A 102 -16.13 9.63 -2.85
C PHE A 102 -15.72 9.33 -1.40
N GLU A 103 -16.05 8.15 -0.88
CA GLU A 103 -15.47 7.72 0.40
C GLU A 103 -13.94 7.64 0.26
N ILE A 104 -13.23 7.98 1.32
CA ILE A 104 -11.77 7.96 1.34
C ILE A 104 -11.29 6.56 1.75
N ALA A 105 -10.47 5.95 0.90
CA ALA A 105 -9.67 4.79 1.24
C ALA A 105 -8.28 5.23 1.69
N ARG A 106 -7.75 4.57 2.71
CA ARG A 106 -6.42 4.83 3.28
C ARG A 106 -5.55 3.61 3.12
N ILE A 107 -4.31 3.82 2.71
CA ILE A 107 -3.34 2.75 2.50
C ILE A 107 -2.11 3.00 3.36
N ASP A 108 -1.76 1.98 4.13
CA ASP A 108 -0.47 1.87 4.82
C ASP A 108 0.36 0.85 4.04
N LEU A 109 1.25 1.32 3.15
CA LEU A 109 2.06 0.45 2.32
C LEU A 109 3.48 0.37 2.86
N VAL A 110 3.95 -0.84 3.12
CA VAL A 110 5.36 -1.13 3.44
C VAL A 110 6.01 -1.86 2.27
N VAL A 111 7.16 -1.33 1.82
CA VAL A 111 7.95 -1.84 0.71
C VAL A 111 9.28 -2.34 1.22
N TYR A 112 9.53 -3.63 1.01
CA TYR A 112 10.78 -4.30 1.34
C TYR A 112 11.68 -4.39 0.11
N ASN A 113 12.99 -4.32 0.32
CA ASN A 113 13.95 -4.65 -0.73
C ASN A 113 14.03 -6.18 -0.88
N SER A 114 13.99 -6.70 -2.10
CA SER A 114 14.13 -8.15 -2.35
C SER A 114 15.45 -8.72 -1.81
N ARG A 115 16.50 -7.90 -1.72
CA ARG A 115 17.81 -8.30 -1.15
C ARG A 115 17.82 -8.37 0.38
N ALA A 116 16.80 -7.82 1.06
CA ALA A 116 16.71 -7.85 2.51
C ALA A 116 16.04 -9.15 3.04
N GLN A 117 15.33 -9.91 2.18
CA GLN A 117 14.73 -11.19 2.56
C GLN A 117 15.77 -12.33 2.69
N THR A 118 16.94 -12.22 2.06
CA THR A 118 17.96 -13.28 2.09
C THR A 118 18.78 -13.33 3.39
N ALA A 119 18.49 -12.50 4.39
CA ALA A 119 19.19 -12.49 5.67
C ALA A 119 18.41 -13.16 6.82
N GLY A 120 17.22 -13.72 6.55
CA GLY A 120 16.34 -14.31 7.56
C GLY A 120 15.97 -15.78 7.37
N ASP A 121 16.54 -16.47 6.36
CA ASP A 121 16.17 -17.85 6.00
C ASP A 121 17.39 -18.81 6.06
N ASP A 122 18.23 -18.65 7.09
CA ASP A 122 19.34 -19.56 7.42
C ASP A 122 18.96 -20.51 8.58
N HIS A 123 17.78 -21.14 8.51
CA HIS A 123 17.43 -22.28 9.38
C HIS A 123 16.28 -23.14 8.83
N SER A 124 16.48 -23.80 7.69
CA SER A 124 15.79 -25.06 7.39
C SER A 124 16.52 -25.84 6.29
N MET A 125 17.68 -26.37 6.64
CA MET A 125 18.29 -27.47 5.91
C MET A 125 18.76 -28.54 6.89
N ILE A 126 17.86 -29.08 7.72
CA ILE A 126 18.13 -30.31 8.47
C ILE A 126 16.84 -31.16 8.58
N LEU A 127 16.85 -32.29 7.85
CA LEU A 127 16.17 -33.57 8.10
C LEU A 127 14.67 -33.75 7.80
N CYS A 128 14.42 -34.66 6.85
CA CYS A 128 13.43 -35.77 6.79
C CYS A 128 12.92 -35.88 5.34
N GLY A 129 13.08 -36.96 4.58
CA GLY A 129 13.69 -38.27 4.73
C GLY A 129 13.64 -38.96 3.36
#